data_AF-A0A1F9GPU5-F1
#
_entry.id   AF-A0A1F9GPU5-F1
#
_cell.length_a   1.000
_cell.length_b   1.000
_cell.length_c   1.000
_cell.angle_alpha   90.00
_cell.angle_beta   90.00
_cell.angle_gamma   90.00
#
_symmetry.space_group_name_H-M   'P 1'
#
loop_
_entity.id
_entity.type
_entity.pdbx_description
1 polymer ?
#
loop_
_entity_poly.entity_id
_entity_poly.type
_entity_poly.pdbx_seq_one_letter_code
_entity_poly.pdbx_strand_id
1 'polypeptide(L)'
;MARRRILKRRVRSAKRYIRASSQSKAIKLREHNPLSSFIGLQKETLSKVLVESLMEGDAEAFKEVLRAFLEANNKSRVAKKMGVSRKTLYNLVSEEGNPTLNNITKLLKAVA
;
A
#
# COMPACT_ATOMS: atom_id res chain seq x y z
N MET A 1 -48.97 -27.62 -4.67
CA MET A 1 -48.16 -26.38 -4.62
C MET A 1 -47.70 -26.09 -3.19
N ALA A 2 -46.62 -26.71 -2.71
CA ALA A 2 -46.15 -26.55 -1.32
C ALA A 2 -44.78 -25.87 -1.27
N ARG A 3 -44.74 -24.56 -1.00
CA ARG A 3 -43.50 -23.81 -0.74
C ARG A 3 -43.76 -22.76 0.34
N ARG A 4 -43.27 -23.00 1.57
CA ARG A 4 -42.77 -22.00 2.55
C ARG A 4 -42.75 -22.61 3.96
N ARG A 5 -41.71 -23.39 4.29
CA ARG A 5 -41.48 -23.79 5.69
C ARG A 5 -40.01 -23.91 6.09
N ILE A 6 -39.12 -23.09 5.51
CA ILE A 6 -37.67 -23.11 5.83
C ILE A 6 -37.19 -21.83 6.55
N LEU A 7 -37.99 -20.76 6.64
CA LEU A 7 -37.42 -19.44 6.98
C LEU A 7 -37.32 -19.04 8.47
N LYS A 8 -37.87 -19.80 9.43
CA LYS A 8 -37.89 -19.32 10.84
C LYS A 8 -36.82 -19.94 11.77
N ARG A 9 -36.27 -21.12 11.45
CA ARG A 9 -35.26 -21.79 12.32
C ARG A 9 -33.83 -21.29 12.10
N ARG A 10 -33.46 -20.90 10.87
CA ARG A 10 -32.09 -20.40 10.57
C ARG A 10 -31.78 -19.02 11.15
N VAL A 11 -32.78 -18.17 11.39
CA VAL A 11 -32.55 -16.81 11.93
C VAL A 11 -32.09 -16.86 13.39
N ARG A 12 -32.48 -17.89 14.15
CA ARG A 12 -32.12 -18.01 15.58
C ARG A 12 -30.70 -18.55 15.82
N SER A 13 -30.13 -19.33 14.89
CA SER A 13 -28.79 -19.90 15.08
C SER A 13 -27.68 -18.88 14.85
N ALA A 14 -27.84 -17.95 13.91
CA ALA A 14 -26.82 -16.94 13.61
C ALA A 14 -26.59 -15.94 14.75
N LYS A 15 -27.64 -15.63 15.53
CA LYS A 15 -27.57 -14.64 16.62
C LYS A 15 -26.82 -15.13 17.86
N ARG A 16 -26.52 -16.43 17.95
CA ARG A 16 -25.95 -17.08 19.14
C ARG A 16 -24.42 -17.18 19.12
N TYR A 17 -23.78 -16.92 17.97
CA TYR A 17 -22.33 -17.05 17.79
C TYR A 17 -21.55 -15.74 17.92
N ILE A 18 -22.21 -14.58 17.97
CA ILE A 18 -21.52 -13.32 18.28
C ILE A 18 -21.63 -13.09 19.78
N ARG A 19 -20.94 -13.92 20.58
CA ARG A 19 -20.51 -13.46 21.89
C ARG A 19 -19.45 -12.41 21.60
N ALA A 20 -19.81 -11.14 21.70
CA ALA A 20 -18.84 -10.08 21.76
C ALA A 20 -17.86 -10.45 22.89
N SER A 21 -16.66 -10.86 22.52
CA SER A 21 -15.59 -11.01 23.49
C SER A 21 -15.42 -9.62 24.10
N SER A 22 -15.70 -9.50 25.39
CA SER A 22 -15.40 -8.29 26.13
C SER A 22 -13.88 -8.13 26.07
N GLN A 23 -13.41 -7.33 25.11
CA GLN A 23 -12.00 -7.00 25.02
C GLN A 23 -11.59 -6.44 26.37
N SER A 24 -10.62 -7.11 26.98
CA SER A 24 -10.07 -6.78 28.28
C SER A 24 -9.54 -5.34 28.23
N LYS A 25 -9.92 -4.56 29.26
CA LYS A 25 -9.38 -3.24 29.67
C LYS A 25 -8.63 -2.47 28.58
N ALA A 26 -9.25 -1.39 28.09
CA ALA A 26 -8.68 -0.27 27.31
C ALA A 26 -7.13 -0.22 27.24
N ILE A 27 -6.52 -1.13 26.48
CA ILE A 27 -5.12 -1.01 26.10
C ILE A 27 -5.13 0.16 25.12
N LYS A 28 -4.53 1.29 25.51
CA LYS A 28 -4.28 2.39 24.58
C LYS A 28 -3.29 1.87 23.55
N LEU A 29 -3.81 1.26 22.48
CA LEU A 29 -3.05 0.86 21.32
C LEU A 29 -2.43 2.14 20.78
N ARG A 30 -1.12 2.31 20.98
CA ARG A 30 -0.38 3.34 20.24
C ARG A 30 -0.31 2.84 18.80
N GLU A 31 -0.63 3.72 17.85
CA GLU A 31 -0.46 3.41 16.43
C GLU A 31 1.04 3.24 16.16
N HIS A 32 1.51 2.00 16.19
CA HIS A 32 2.87 1.67 15.78
C HIS A 32 2.90 1.71 14.26
N ASN A 33 3.20 2.88 13.70
CA ASN A 33 3.44 3.04 12.28
C ASN A 33 4.95 2.93 12.02
N PRO A 34 5.48 1.75 11.63
CA PRO A 34 6.91 1.58 11.34
C PRO A 34 7.37 2.43 10.14
N LEU A 35 6.42 2.94 9.36
CA LEU A 35 6.70 3.88 8.29
C LEU A 35 6.79 5.31 8.79
N SER A 36 6.43 5.67 10.03
CA SER A 36 6.54 7.06 10.51
C SER A 36 7.98 7.60 10.48
N SER A 37 8.97 6.74 10.71
CA SER A 37 10.39 7.05 10.53
C SER A 37 10.82 7.15 9.06
N PHE A 38 10.17 6.41 8.15
CA PHE A 38 10.44 6.42 6.70
C PHE A 38 9.66 7.51 5.94
N ILE A 39 8.43 7.83 6.36
CA ILE A 39 7.55 8.87 5.81
C ILE A 39 8.16 10.26 6.04
N GLY A 40 9.06 10.38 7.02
CA GLY A 40 9.90 11.54 7.28
C GLY A 40 11.12 11.69 6.36
N LEU A 41 11.32 10.82 5.36
CA LEU A 41 12.21 11.12 4.24
C LEU A 41 11.60 12.34 3.52
N GLN A 42 12.06 13.52 3.94
CA GLN A 42 11.69 14.78 3.32
C GLN A 42 11.87 14.64 1.80
N LYS A 43 10.99 15.29 1.02
CA LYS A 43 11.08 15.34 -0.44
C LYS A 43 12.52 15.64 -0.92
N GLU A 44 13.24 16.43 -0.14
CA GLU A 44 14.65 16.75 -0.30
C GLU A 44 15.56 15.51 -0.20
N THR A 45 15.40 14.66 0.81
CA THR A 45 16.18 13.42 0.96
C THR A 45 15.90 12.43 -0.18
N LEU A 46 14.63 12.28 -0.59
CA LEU A 46 14.27 11.46 -1.75
C LEU A 46 15.01 11.95 -3.01
N SER A 47 14.97 13.26 -3.26
CA SER A 47 15.61 13.84 -4.44
C SER A 47 17.12 13.67 -4.43
N LYS A 48 17.77 13.81 -3.26
CA LYS A 48 19.22 13.62 -3.13
C LYS A 48 19.63 12.19 -3.46
N VAL A 49 18.99 11.21 -2.80
CA VAL A 49 19.33 9.79 -3.01
C VAL A 49 19.08 9.37 -4.45
N LEU A 50 17.96 9.76 -5.06
CA LEU A 50 17.70 9.44 -6.47
C LEU A 50 18.73 10.09 -7.42
N VAL A 51 19.17 11.32 -7.15
CA VAL A 51 20.18 12.00 -7.97
C VAL A 51 21.55 11.37 -7.78
N GLU A 52 21.94 11.03 -6.56
CA GLU A 52 23.20 10.34 -6.24
C GLU A 52 23.27 9.00 -6.98
N SER A 53 22.23 8.16 -6.89
CA SER A 53 22.18 6.88 -7.61
C SER A 53 22.29 7.05 -9.13
N LEU A 54 21.69 8.10 -9.69
CA LEU A 54 21.81 8.39 -11.13
C LEU A 54 23.23 8.83 -11.51
N MET A 55 23.89 9.63 -10.67
CA MET A 55 25.25 10.11 -10.92
C MET A 55 26.29 9.00 -10.79
N GLU A 56 26.09 8.07 -9.85
CA GLU A 56 26.93 6.89 -9.66
C GLU A 56 26.70 5.82 -10.74
N GLY A 57 25.63 5.95 -11.54
CA GLY A 57 25.25 4.96 -12.55
C GLY A 57 24.63 3.70 -11.97
N ASP A 58 24.23 3.72 -10.69
CA ASP A 58 23.61 2.60 -10.00
C ASP A 58 22.10 2.58 -10.23
N ALA A 59 21.71 1.92 -11.33
CA ALA A 59 20.31 1.74 -11.68
C ALA A 59 19.55 0.81 -10.71
N GLU A 60 20.25 -0.07 -9.98
CA GLU A 60 19.61 -0.98 -9.02
C GLU A 60 19.22 -0.21 -7.75
N ALA A 61 20.14 0.56 -7.18
CA ALA A 61 19.87 1.44 -6.06
C ALA A 61 18.73 2.41 -6.37
N PHE A 62 18.72 2.99 -7.57
CA PHE A 62 17.64 3.88 -8.02
C PHE A 62 16.26 3.19 -7.98
N LYS A 63 16.18 1.94 -8.47
CA LYS A 63 14.93 1.15 -8.44
C LYS A 63 14.52 0.78 -7.02
N GLU A 64 15.48 0.40 -6.18
CA GLU A 64 15.23 0.05 -4.77
C GLU A 64 14.63 1.22 -4.01
N VAL A 65 15.19 2.41 -4.19
CA VAL A 65 14.70 3.66 -3.59
C VAL A 65 13.27 3.94 -4.05
N LEU A 66 12.99 3.88 -5.36
CA LEU A 66 11.64 4.05 -5.89
C LEU A 66 10.64 3.04 -5.30
N ARG A 67 11.06 1.78 -5.12
CA ARG A 67 10.24 0.73 -4.51
C ARG A 67 9.97 1.02 -3.05
N ALA A 68 10.98 1.36 -2.26
CA ALA A 68 10.84 1.72 -0.85
C ALA A 68 9.86 2.88 -0.66
N PHE A 69 9.94 3.91 -1.51
CA PHE A 69 9.00 5.04 -1.47
C PHE A 69 7.58 4.65 -1.88
N LEU A 70 7.42 3.78 -2.88
CA LEU A 70 6.10 3.26 -3.24
C LEU A 70 5.50 2.45 -2.08
N GLU A 71 6.32 1.65 -1.40
CA GLU A 71 5.88 0.80 -0.29
C GLU A 71 5.44 1.62 0.93
N ALA A 72 6.13 2.73 1.20
CA ALA A 72 5.79 3.69 2.24
C ALA A 72 4.49 4.48 1.96
N ASN A 73 4.03 4.52 0.72
CA ASN A 73 2.83 5.25 0.30
C ASN A 73 1.61 4.35 0.13
N ASN A 74 0.42 4.96 0.08
CA ASN A 74 -0.81 4.25 -0.25
C ASN A 74 -0.82 3.85 -1.73
N LYS A 75 -0.42 2.62 -2.02
CA LYS A 75 -0.28 2.04 -3.36
C LYS A 75 -1.54 2.14 -4.22
N SER A 76 -2.72 1.99 -3.61
CA SER A 76 -4.00 2.15 -4.33
C SER A 76 -4.23 3.59 -4.79
N ARG A 77 -3.85 4.57 -3.96
CA ARG A 77 -3.93 5.99 -4.31
C ARG A 77 -2.93 6.36 -5.40
N VAL A 78 -1.70 5.83 -5.31
CA VAL A 78 -0.65 6.05 -6.32
C VAL A 78 -1.06 5.49 -7.68
N ALA A 79 -1.54 4.23 -7.72
CA ALA A 79 -2.03 3.61 -8.95
C ALA A 79 -3.13 4.44 -9.64
N LYS A 80 -4.09 4.94 -8.84
CA LYS A 80 -5.17 5.80 -9.33
C LYS A 80 -4.65 7.13 -9.89
N LYS A 81 -3.70 7.79 -9.22
CA LYS A 81 -3.07 9.03 -9.69
C LYS A 81 -2.28 8.81 -11.00
N MET A 82 -1.62 7.67 -11.14
CA MET A 82 -0.88 7.31 -12.35
C MET A 82 -1.77 6.83 -13.51
N GLY A 83 -3.03 6.47 -13.24
CA GLY A 83 -3.94 5.92 -14.24
C GLY A 83 -3.58 4.50 -14.68
N VAL A 84 -2.91 3.72 -13.82
CA VAL A 84 -2.46 2.35 -14.11
C VAL A 84 -3.06 1.34 -13.14
N SER A 85 -3.05 0.06 -13.52
CA SER A 85 -3.45 -1.00 -12.59
C SER A 85 -2.41 -1.20 -11.48
N ARG A 86 -2.83 -1.70 -10.32
CA ARG A 86 -1.90 -2.06 -9.23
C ARG A 86 -0.85 -3.08 -9.67
N LYS A 87 -1.23 -4.03 -10.54
CA LYS A 87 -0.30 -5.02 -11.10
C LYS A 87 0.79 -4.32 -11.95
N THR A 88 0.37 -3.42 -12.82
CA THR A 88 1.28 -2.62 -13.65
C THR A 88 2.24 -1.81 -12.79
N LEU A 89 1.73 -1.19 -11.71
CA LEU A 89 2.53 -0.43 -10.76
C LEU A 89 3.60 -1.30 -10.09
N TYR A 90 3.27 -2.53 -9.66
CA TYR A 90 4.26 -3.44 -9.05
C TYR A 90 5.30 -3.94 -10.05
N ASN A 91 4.88 -4.29 -11.27
CA ASN A 91 5.79 -4.69 -12.34
C ASN A 91 6.75 -3.55 -12.77
N LEU A 92 6.38 -2.30 -12.48
CA LEU A 92 7.17 -1.12 -12.83
C LEU A 92 8.41 -0.98 -11.96
N VAL A 93 8.30 -1.36 -10.68
CA VAL A 93 9.35 -1.27 -9.66
C VAL A 93 9.84 -2.64 -9.19
N SER A 94 9.50 -3.71 -9.91
CA SER A 94 10.08 -5.03 -9.67
C SER A 94 11.56 -5.07 -10.05
N GLU A 95 12.29 -6.08 -9.57
CA GLU A 95 13.72 -6.25 -9.87
C GLU A 95 14.01 -6.26 -11.38
N GLU A 96 13.20 -7.00 -12.15
CA GLU A 96 13.27 -7.06 -13.62
C GLU A 96 12.55 -5.88 -14.32
N GLY A 97 11.91 -5.00 -13.56
CA GLY A 97 11.14 -3.88 -14.11
C GLY A 97 12.08 -2.86 -14.76
N ASN A 98 11.79 -2.49 -16.00
CA ASN A 98 12.47 -1.41 -16.71
C ASN A 98 11.50 -0.24 -16.97
N PRO A 99 11.26 0.61 -15.96
CA PRO A 99 10.32 1.71 -16.09
C PRO A 99 10.86 2.77 -17.06
N THR A 100 10.02 3.21 -18.00
CA THR A 100 10.36 4.35 -18.87
C THR A 100 10.44 5.65 -18.07
N LEU A 101 11.17 6.64 -18.59
CA LEU A 101 11.26 7.97 -17.97
C LEU A 101 9.87 8.61 -17.71
N ASN A 102 8.91 8.39 -18.62
CA ASN A 102 7.53 8.85 -18.45
C ASN A 102 6.83 8.17 -17.26
N ASN A 103 7.09 6.89 -17.04
CA ASN A 103 6.54 6.17 -15.90
C ASN A 103 7.14 6.65 -14.57
N ILE A 104 8.46 6.87 -14.54
CA ILE A 104 9.17 7.39 -13.37
C ILE A 104 8.65 8.77 -12.99
N THR A 105 8.56 9.70 -13.95
CA THR A 105 8.05 11.06 -13.71
C THR A 105 6.61 11.05 -13.20
N LYS A 106 5.73 10.21 -13.76
CA LYS A 106 4.36 10.01 -13.26
C LYS A 106 4.33 9.45 -11.85
N LEU A 107 5.19 8.48 -11.53
CA LEU A 107 5.29 7.87 -10.21
C LEU A 107 5.74 8.90 -9.18
N LEU A 108 6.82 9.63 -9.46
CA LEU A 108 7.34 10.68 -8.59
C LEU A 108 6.30 11.78 -8.35
N LYS A 109 5.58 12.21 -9.39
CA LYS A 109 4.47 13.18 -9.26
C LYS A 109 3.29 12.63 -8.45
N ALA A 110 3.06 11.32 -8.47
CA ALA A 110 1.96 10.70 -7.73
C ALA A 110 2.29 10.55 -6.23
N VAL A 111 3.57 10.39 -5.92
CA VAL A 111 4.10 10.17 -4.57
C VAL A 111 4.44 11.49 -3.86
N ALA A 112 4.97 12.48 -4.57
CA ALA A 112 5.16 13.85 -4.08
C ALA A 112 3.83 14.61 -3.90
#